data_AF-A0A2E8K2I1-F1
#
_entry.id   AF-A0A2E8K2I1-F1
#
_cell.length_a   1.000
_cell.length_b   1.000
_cell.length_c   1.000
_cell.angle_alpha   90.00
_cell.angle_beta   90.00
_cell.angle_gamma   90.00
#
_symmetry.space_group_name_H-M   'P 1'
#
loop_
_entity.id
_entity.type
_entity.pdbx_description
1 polymer ?
#
loop_
_entity_poly.entity_id
_entity_poly.type
_entity_poly.pdbx_seq_one_letter_code
_entity_poly.pdbx_strand_id
1 'polypeptide(L)'
;MPTKQAAPRGTTTLSGRKWIGAAQASVDSILGDASPKVSSRGGSFFNVNRWTARILFGRLTESIRYGNEMGEDVVRNALDLANGTSVPKREIVIAAVPDRIPPWLARSSVGGRYHEAWHDLYSCTRDLTFDEINGPLMARWDSLDDWGPFVGAVLTWGNVIEDIRIERHGCREFPGSQDKMEDLQDLILDMESEGRTAAEHRGLPTNDDMAVVMGAFRDLGLGYQTEKQKAALAGYQKRSPAGWRLVTEGPLKPLLDRAITMGRDDDLGHWWLAMEVVAVLASLGKQTQQQPPSGDPPPQGDEGQPQPQPPGPPSDDDCDGEGGKGKPPPFPLFKVGDRAKAKRGAYAGKIVEVTFAGPPDEDGRQSLKFAVVED
;
A
#
# COMPACT_ATOMS: atom_id res chain seq x y z
N MET A 1 -21.92 1.37 34.32
CA MET A 1 -20.49 1.06 34.43
C MET A 1 -19.72 2.38 34.39
N PRO A 2 -18.79 2.64 35.32
CA PRO A 2 -18.10 3.92 35.36
C PRO A 2 -17.14 4.02 34.18
N THR A 3 -17.39 5.00 33.31
CA THR A 3 -16.46 5.47 32.28
C THR A 3 -15.16 5.89 32.96
N LYS A 4 -14.05 5.20 32.63
CA LYS A 4 -12.71 5.69 32.93
C LYS A 4 -12.55 7.01 32.17
N GLN A 5 -12.69 8.14 32.85
CA GLN A 5 -12.22 9.41 32.32
C GLN A 5 -10.73 9.26 32.01
N ALA A 6 -10.35 9.53 30.77
CA ALA A 6 -8.96 9.61 30.37
C ALA A 6 -8.26 10.65 31.27
N ALA A 7 -7.21 10.22 31.97
CA ALA A 7 -6.40 11.13 32.77
C ALA A 7 -5.83 12.24 31.87
N PRO A 8 -5.75 13.49 32.33
CA PRO A 8 -5.13 14.57 31.56
C PRO A 8 -3.70 14.16 31.16
N ARG A 9 -3.34 14.39 29.88
CA ARG A 9 -1.99 14.12 29.35
C ARG A 9 -0.97 14.80 30.27
N GLY A 10 -0.33 14.03 31.14
CA GLY A 10 0.54 14.55 32.19
C GLY A 10 1.76 15.29 31.64
N THR A 11 2.27 16.25 32.41
CA THR A 11 3.48 17.03 32.12
C THR A 11 4.78 16.23 32.28
N THR A 12 4.70 14.98 32.74
CA THR A 12 5.84 14.08 32.86
C THR A 12 6.37 13.73 31.48
N THR A 13 7.64 14.07 31.21
CA THR A 13 8.31 13.76 29.95
C THR A 13 9.35 12.66 30.18
N LEU A 14 9.49 11.77 29.21
CA LEU A 14 10.48 10.69 29.18
C LEU A 14 11.66 11.10 28.29
N SER A 15 12.83 10.51 28.52
CA SER A 15 14.02 10.75 27.69
C SER A 15 13.91 10.01 26.36
N GLY A 16 13.86 10.75 25.25
CA GLY A 16 13.84 10.20 23.90
C GLY A 16 15.06 9.33 23.59
N ARG A 17 16.26 9.76 24.03
CA ARG A 17 17.49 8.97 23.87
C ARG A 17 17.40 7.57 24.47
N LYS A 18 16.77 7.42 25.65
CA LYS A 18 16.55 6.10 26.26
C LYS A 18 15.59 5.24 25.41
N TRP A 19 14.56 5.87 24.84
CA TRP A 19 13.59 5.19 23.99
C TRP A 19 14.14 4.79 22.61
N ILE A 20 15.06 5.56 22.05
CA ILE A 20 15.85 5.17 20.87
C ILE A 20 16.73 3.96 21.24
N GLY A 21 17.41 4.00 22.39
CA GLY A 21 18.23 2.88 22.85
C GLY A 21 17.46 1.58 23.07
N ALA A 22 16.16 1.65 23.35
CA ALA A 22 15.27 0.49 23.50
C ALA A 22 14.61 0.02 22.19
N ALA A 23 14.91 0.65 21.05
CA ALA A 23 14.25 0.35 19.78
C ALA A 23 14.55 -1.07 19.28
N GLN A 24 15.83 -1.46 19.29
CA GLN A 24 16.24 -2.81 18.90
C GLN A 24 15.54 -3.87 19.76
N ALA A 25 15.56 -3.71 21.09
CA ALA A 25 14.92 -4.65 22.01
C ALA A 25 13.41 -4.81 21.79
N SER A 26 12.73 -3.77 21.29
CA SER A 26 11.30 -3.87 20.95
C SER A 26 11.09 -4.80 19.75
N VAL A 27 11.91 -4.67 18.71
CA VAL A 27 11.86 -5.53 17.52
C VAL A 27 12.30 -6.95 17.86
N ASP A 28 13.37 -7.10 18.66
CA ASP A 28 13.87 -8.41 19.13
C ASP A 28 12.82 -9.18 19.93
N SER A 29 11.92 -8.48 20.64
CA SER A 29 10.83 -9.14 21.36
C SER A 29 9.79 -9.80 20.44
N ILE A 30 9.76 -9.43 19.16
CA ILE A 30 8.87 -9.99 18.14
C ILE A 30 9.61 -10.99 17.26
N LEU A 31 10.79 -10.61 16.75
CA LEU A 31 11.52 -11.36 15.71
C LEU A 31 12.68 -12.22 16.24
N GLY A 32 13.05 -12.06 17.51
CA GLY A 32 14.18 -12.77 18.11
C GLY A 32 15.48 -12.58 17.35
N ASP A 33 16.20 -13.67 17.08
CA ASP A 33 17.49 -13.65 16.39
C ASP A 33 17.39 -13.25 14.91
N ALA A 34 16.18 -13.24 14.33
CA ALA A 34 15.93 -12.86 12.94
C ALA A 34 15.74 -11.34 12.75
N SER A 35 15.77 -10.56 13.84
CA SER A 35 15.60 -9.11 13.82
C SER A 35 16.58 -8.42 12.88
N PRO A 36 16.10 -7.54 11.99
CA PRO A 36 16.98 -6.62 11.29
C PRO A 36 17.52 -5.56 12.26
N LYS A 37 18.53 -4.82 11.79
CA LYS A 37 19.02 -3.64 12.51
C LYS A 37 17.89 -2.60 12.59
N VAL A 38 17.73 -1.97 13.75
CA VAL A 38 16.84 -0.82 13.92
C VAL A 38 17.64 0.47 13.90
N SER A 39 17.15 1.47 13.17
CA SER A 39 17.74 2.82 13.12
C SER A 39 16.69 3.91 13.33
N SER A 40 17.07 5.04 13.90
CA SER A 40 16.16 6.19 14.11
C SER A 40 16.58 7.37 13.26
N ARG A 41 15.77 7.72 12.26
CA ARG A 41 16.00 8.84 11.33
C ARG A 41 14.70 9.20 10.60
N GLY A 42 14.62 10.42 10.06
CA GLY A 42 13.45 10.84 9.27
C GLY A 42 12.18 11.08 10.10
N GLY A 43 11.05 11.21 9.41
CA GLY A 43 9.73 11.47 10.01
C GLY A 43 8.81 10.25 10.10
N SER A 44 9.20 9.13 9.50
CA SER A 44 8.33 7.98 9.25
C SER A 44 8.88 6.69 9.86
N PHE A 45 8.00 5.70 10.01
CA PHE A 45 8.37 4.31 10.24
C PHE A 45 8.34 3.60 8.90
N PHE A 46 9.33 2.76 8.62
CA PHE A 46 9.30 1.89 7.46
C PHE A 46 10.25 0.70 7.64
N ASN A 47 9.94 -0.39 6.96
CA ASN A 47 10.74 -1.60 6.96
C ASN A 47 11.33 -1.88 5.56
N VAL A 48 12.64 -2.07 5.52
CA VAL A 48 13.39 -2.44 4.32
C VAL A 48 13.50 -3.96 4.25
N ASN A 49 12.67 -4.56 3.41
CA ASN A 49 12.70 -5.99 3.11
C ASN A 49 12.37 -6.25 1.63
N ARG A 50 12.33 -7.52 1.22
CA ARG A 50 12.15 -7.92 -0.19
C ARG A 50 10.71 -7.71 -0.66
N TRP A 51 9.74 -7.67 0.26
CA TRP A 51 8.32 -7.45 -0.03
C TRP A 51 7.85 -8.12 -1.33
N THR A 52 8.15 -9.42 -1.52
CA THR A 52 8.07 -10.12 -2.80
C THR A 52 6.72 -9.94 -3.48
N ALA A 53 5.63 -10.06 -2.71
CA ALA A 53 4.28 -9.87 -3.25
C ALA A 53 4.03 -8.42 -3.69
N ARG A 54 4.43 -7.42 -2.90
CA ARG A 54 4.31 -6.00 -3.30
C ARG A 54 5.04 -5.72 -4.61
N ILE A 55 6.27 -6.23 -4.75
CA ILE A 55 7.05 -6.10 -5.97
C ILE A 55 6.34 -6.77 -7.14
N LEU A 56 5.87 -8.01 -6.97
CA LEU A 56 5.11 -8.73 -7.99
C LEU A 56 3.92 -7.90 -8.48
N PHE A 57 3.08 -7.37 -7.59
CA PHE A 57 1.95 -6.53 -7.98
C PHE A 57 2.39 -5.23 -8.66
N GLY A 58 3.48 -4.61 -8.21
CA GLY A 58 4.09 -3.47 -8.90
C GLY A 58 4.55 -3.82 -10.33
N ARG A 59 5.12 -5.00 -10.56
CA ARG A 59 5.61 -5.43 -11.88
C ARG A 59 4.50 -5.89 -12.82
N LEU A 60 3.52 -6.64 -12.31
CA LEU A 60 2.32 -7.03 -13.08
C LEU A 60 1.63 -5.79 -13.66
N THR A 61 1.54 -4.76 -12.82
CA THR A 61 0.85 -3.53 -13.17
C THR A 61 1.68 -2.60 -14.06
N GLU A 62 3.00 -2.51 -13.82
CA GLU A 62 3.92 -1.81 -14.71
C GLU A 62 3.93 -2.43 -16.12
N SER A 63 3.84 -3.76 -16.21
CA SER A 63 3.79 -4.49 -17.49
C SER A 63 2.65 -4.03 -18.40
N ILE A 64 1.46 -3.75 -17.85
CA ILE A 64 0.32 -3.25 -18.63
C ILE A 64 0.64 -1.87 -19.27
N ARG A 65 1.45 -1.04 -18.61
CA ARG A 65 1.88 0.28 -19.15
C ARG A 65 2.82 0.16 -20.37
N TYR A 66 3.41 -1.01 -20.58
CA TYR A 66 4.21 -1.35 -21.76
C TYR A 66 3.38 -1.97 -22.89
N GLY A 67 2.05 -2.03 -22.74
CA GLY A 67 1.12 -2.52 -23.76
C GLY A 67 0.96 -4.03 -23.78
N ASN A 68 1.42 -4.74 -22.73
CA ASN A 68 1.21 -6.17 -22.63
C ASN A 68 -0.23 -6.49 -22.25
N GLU A 69 -0.79 -7.51 -22.89
CA GLU A 69 -1.99 -8.18 -22.39
C GLU A 69 -1.60 -9.11 -21.23
N MET A 70 -2.46 -9.19 -20.21
CA MET A 70 -2.19 -10.07 -19.08
C MET A 70 -2.24 -11.53 -19.51
N GLY A 71 -1.21 -12.29 -19.15
CA GLY A 71 -1.08 -13.69 -19.48
C GLY A 71 0.16 -14.31 -18.86
N GLU A 72 0.45 -15.55 -19.23
CA GLU A 72 1.52 -16.35 -18.64
C GLU A 72 2.88 -15.64 -18.67
N ASP A 73 3.23 -14.98 -19.78
CA ASP A 73 4.51 -14.28 -19.92
C ASP A 73 4.66 -13.10 -18.96
N VAL A 74 3.57 -12.33 -18.78
CA VAL A 74 3.54 -11.21 -17.82
C VAL A 74 3.72 -11.73 -16.41
N VAL A 75 3.01 -12.80 -16.04
CA VAL A 75 3.08 -13.39 -14.71
C VAL A 75 4.46 -13.96 -14.43
N ARG A 76 5.02 -14.73 -15.37
CA ARG A 76 6.37 -15.30 -15.23
C ARG A 76 7.44 -14.22 -15.11
N ASN A 77 7.40 -13.20 -15.97
CA ASN A 77 8.37 -12.12 -15.90
C ASN A 77 8.26 -11.32 -14.59
N ALA A 78 7.04 -11.02 -14.13
CA ALA A 78 6.84 -10.32 -12.87
C ALA A 78 7.32 -11.16 -11.66
N LEU A 79 7.12 -12.48 -11.69
CA LEU A 79 7.64 -13.42 -10.69
C LEU A 79 9.17 -13.47 -10.69
N ASP A 80 9.81 -13.60 -11.86
CA ASP A 80 11.27 -13.64 -11.97
C ASP A 80 11.89 -12.36 -11.39
N LEU A 81 11.30 -11.21 -11.70
CA LEU A 81 11.74 -9.92 -11.16
C LEU A 81 11.50 -9.81 -9.64
N ALA A 82 10.33 -10.23 -9.15
CA ALA A 82 10.00 -10.17 -7.73
C ALA A 82 10.89 -11.09 -6.89
N ASN A 83 11.05 -12.34 -7.31
CA ASN A 83 11.88 -13.34 -6.62
C ASN A 83 13.37 -13.00 -6.71
N GLY A 84 13.79 -12.42 -7.85
CA GLY A 84 15.17 -12.02 -8.11
C GLY A 84 15.58 -10.68 -7.49
N THR A 85 14.64 -9.91 -6.91
CA THR A 85 14.97 -8.62 -6.31
C THR A 85 15.89 -8.81 -5.11
N SER A 86 17.02 -8.10 -5.13
CA SER A 86 18.01 -8.17 -4.07
C SER A 86 17.72 -7.12 -3.01
N VAL A 87 17.82 -7.49 -1.73
CA VAL A 87 17.73 -6.54 -0.62
C VAL A 87 19.15 -6.34 -0.08
N PRO A 88 19.82 -5.22 -0.41
CA PRO A 88 21.21 -5.03 -0.03
C PRO A 88 21.42 -4.98 1.48
N LYS A 89 20.40 -4.53 2.25
CA LYS A 89 20.42 -4.52 3.71
C LYS A 89 19.01 -4.48 4.27
N ARG A 90 18.64 -5.49 5.09
CA ARG A 90 17.42 -5.45 5.91
C ARG A 90 17.57 -4.47 7.07
N GLU A 91 16.59 -3.60 7.25
CA GLU A 91 16.59 -2.56 8.29
C GLU A 91 15.17 -2.12 8.62
N ILE A 92 14.87 -1.92 9.90
CA ILE A 92 13.68 -1.18 10.33
C ILE A 92 14.11 0.24 10.68
N VAL A 93 13.45 1.22 10.08
CA VAL A 93 13.65 2.63 10.35
C VAL A 93 12.49 3.14 11.16
N ILE A 94 12.80 3.79 12.27
CA ILE A 94 11.81 4.49 13.10
C ILE A 94 11.99 5.99 12.98
N ALA A 95 10.89 6.72 13.13
CA ALA A 95 10.91 8.18 13.13
C ALA A 95 11.90 8.73 14.17
N ALA A 96 12.51 9.88 13.87
CA ALA A 96 13.38 10.57 14.80
C ALA A 96 12.60 10.95 16.07
N VAL A 97 13.12 10.55 17.23
CA VAL A 97 12.46 10.77 18.52
C VAL A 97 12.99 12.06 19.16
N PRO A 98 12.13 13.02 19.52
CA PRO A 98 12.54 14.22 20.27
C PRO A 98 13.20 13.87 21.60
N ASP A 99 14.09 14.73 22.11
CA ASP A 99 14.82 14.49 23.38
C ASP A 99 13.88 14.25 24.58
N ARG A 100 12.68 14.82 24.53
CA ARG A 100 11.63 14.66 25.53
C ARG A 100 10.32 14.31 24.86
N ILE A 101 9.74 13.19 25.26
CA ILE A 101 8.46 12.72 24.72
C ILE A 101 7.46 12.42 25.86
N PRO A 102 6.16 12.66 25.67
CA PRO A 102 5.16 12.22 26.62
C PRO A 102 5.04 10.69 26.62
N PRO A 103 4.57 10.06 27.71
CA PRO A 103 4.48 8.60 27.82
C PRO A 103 3.65 7.92 26.72
N TRP A 104 2.57 8.56 26.27
CA TRP A 104 1.73 8.01 25.20
C TRP A 104 2.47 7.95 23.86
N LEU A 105 3.26 8.98 23.51
CA LEU A 105 4.07 9.00 22.30
C LEU A 105 5.19 7.96 22.36
N ALA A 106 5.72 7.72 23.56
CA ALA A 106 6.69 6.63 23.76
C ALA A 106 6.08 5.25 23.48
N ARG A 107 4.85 4.99 23.98
CA ARG A 107 4.15 3.73 23.71
C ARG A 107 3.75 3.60 22.24
N SER A 108 3.23 4.66 21.64
CA SER A 108 2.96 4.77 20.20
C SER A 108 4.20 4.43 19.36
N SER A 109 5.38 4.93 19.73
CA SER A 109 6.65 4.59 19.07
C SER A 109 7.02 3.11 19.20
N VAL A 110 6.65 2.44 20.31
CA VAL A 110 6.80 0.98 20.43
C VAL A 110 5.78 0.27 19.55
N GLY A 111 4.54 0.76 19.48
CA GLY A 111 3.51 0.26 18.57
C GLY A 111 4.00 0.27 17.12
N GLY A 112 4.56 1.38 16.65
CA GLY A 112 5.14 1.48 15.31
C GLY A 112 6.24 0.44 15.06
N ARG A 113 7.10 0.17 16.05
CA ARG A 113 8.12 -0.89 15.94
C ARG A 113 7.53 -2.29 15.85
N TYR A 114 6.43 -2.54 16.57
CA TYR A 114 5.73 -3.81 16.50
C TYR A 114 5.06 -4.00 15.15
N HIS A 115 4.40 -2.96 14.63
CA HIS A 115 3.84 -2.94 13.29
C HIS A 115 4.89 -3.32 12.23
N GLU A 116 6.03 -2.62 12.19
CA GLU A 116 7.11 -2.92 11.24
C GLU A 116 7.66 -4.35 11.41
N ALA A 117 7.79 -4.82 12.66
CA ALA A 117 8.25 -6.17 12.94
C ALA A 117 7.21 -7.24 12.52
N TRP A 118 5.92 -6.92 12.58
CA TRP A 118 4.85 -7.81 12.13
C TRP A 118 4.79 -7.94 10.61
N HIS A 119 5.18 -6.90 9.86
CA HIS A 119 5.41 -7.07 8.43
C HIS A 119 6.49 -8.12 8.16
N ASP A 120 7.62 -8.10 8.89
CA ASP A 120 8.65 -9.14 8.77
C ASP A 120 8.14 -10.54 9.12
N LEU A 121 7.19 -10.65 10.05
CA LEU A 121 6.66 -11.92 10.54
C LEU A 121 5.55 -12.51 9.65
N TYR A 122 4.68 -11.67 9.08
CA TYR A 122 3.44 -12.11 8.43
C TYR A 122 3.35 -11.75 6.94
N SER A 123 4.13 -10.80 6.44
CA SER A 123 4.09 -10.43 5.01
C SER A 123 4.85 -11.44 4.16
N CYS A 124 4.42 -11.59 2.90
CA CYS A 124 5.08 -12.49 1.96
C CYS A 124 6.46 -11.95 1.54
N THR A 125 7.50 -12.44 2.20
CA THR A 125 8.92 -12.17 1.89
C THR A 125 9.63 -13.35 1.23
N ARG A 126 8.97 -14.51 1.15
CA ARG A 126 9.44 -15.73 0.49
C ARG A 126 9.38 -15.63 -1.04
N ASP A 127 9.95 -16.62 -1.71
CA ASP A 127 9.81 -16.76 -3.15
C ASP A 127 8.40 -17.28 -3.49
N LEU A 128 7.88 -16.81 -4.62
CA LEU A 128 6.54 -17.12 -5.13
C LEU A 128 6.63 -18.06 -6.33
N THR A 129 5.67 -18.98 -6.45
CA THR A 129 5.55 -19.86 -7.61
C THR A 129 4.49 -19.36 -8.60
N PHE A 130 4.60 -19.82 -9.85
CA PHE A 130 3.63 -19.49 -10.90
C PHE A 130 2.21 -19.93 -10.55
N ASP A 131 2.04 -21.14 -10.01
CA ASP A 131 0.71 -21.70 -9.74
C ASP A 131 0.00 -20.98 -8.58
N GLU A 132 0.76 -20.52 -7.58
CA GLU A 132 0.23 -19.71 -6.46
C GLU A 132 -0.33 -18.36 -6.92
N ILE A 133 0.20 -17.80 -8.02
CA ILE A 133 -0.15 -16.46 -8.50
C ILE A 133 -1.15 -16.53 -9.65
N ASN A 134 -0.88 -17.34 -10.66
CA ASN A 134 -1.61 -17.29 -11.92
C ASN A 134 -3.10 -17.61 -11.75
N GLY A 135 -3.43 -18.68 -11.00
CA GLY A 135 -4.82 -19.06 -10.76
C GLY A 135 -5.64 -17.95 -10.07
N PRO A 136 -5.23 -17.50 -8.87
CA PRO A 136 -5.93 -16.44 -8.14
C PRO A 136 -5.99 -15.10 -8.87
N LEU A 137 -4.92 -14.74 -9.61
CA LEU A 137 -4.87 -13.52 -10.41
C LEU A 137 -5.87 -13.56 -11.57
N MET A 138 -5.84 -14.63 -12.38
CA MET A 138 -6.73 -14.75 -13.54
C MET A 138 -8.19 -14.82 -13.14
N ALA A 139 -8.51 -15.44 -11.99
CA ALA A 139 -9.88 -15.46 -11.46
C ALA A 139 -10.45 -14.07 -11.13
N ARG A 140 -9.59 -13.04 -11.00
CA ARG A 140 -9.99 -11.66 -10.69
C ARG A 140 -9.73 -10.70 -11.83
N TRP A 141 -8.86 -11.06 -12.76
CA TRP A 141 -8.43 -10.18 -13.83
C TRP A 141 -9.62 -9.69 -14.67
N ASP A 142 -10.57 -10.57 -14.97
CA ASP A 142 -11.75 -10.24 -15.77
C ASP A 142 -12.80 -9.40 -15.03
N SER A 143 -12.58 -9.02 -13.77
CA SER A 143 -13.51 -8.15 -13.04
C SER A 143 -13.45 -6.69 -13.49
N LEU A 144 -12.46 -6.30 -14.28
CA LEU A 144 -12.36 -5.00 -14.92
C LEU A 144 -11.82 -5.15 -16.35
N ASP A 145 -12.37 -4.35 -17.27
CA ASP A 145 -11.90 -4.31 -18.66
C ASP A 145 -10.46 -3.77 -18.78
N ASP A 146 -10.08 -2.86 -17.88
CA ASP A 146 -8.76 -2.23 -17.86
C ASP A 146 -8.30 -1.97 -16.41
N TRP A 147 -7.19 -2.62 -16.04
CA TRP A 147 -6.55 -2.46 -14.73
C TRP A 147 -5.52 -1.33 -14.69
N GLY A 148 -5.06 -0.83 -15.84
CA GLY A 148 -3.98 0.15 -15.95
C GLY A 148 -4.15 1.39 -15.08
N PRO A 149 -5.35 2.00 -14.98
CA PRO A 149 -5.60 3.16 -14.11
C PRO A 149 -5.63 2.84 -12.61
N PHE A 150 -5.91 1.59 -12.23
CA PHE A 150 -6.22 1.21 -10.85
C PHE A 150 -5.06 0.57 -10.09
N VAL A 151 -3.93 0.44 -10.76
CA VAL A 151 -2.67 -0.10 -10.25
C VAL A 151 -2.29 0.46 -8.87
N GLY A 152 -2.23 1.79 -8.76
CA GLY A 152 -1.86 2.44 -7.50
C GLY A 152 -2.87 2.14 -6.40
N ALA A 153 -4.15 2.05 -6.74
CA ALA A 153 -5.20 1.71 -5.78
C ALA A 153 -5.05 0.28 -5.25
N VAL A 154 -4.66 -0.70 -6.07
CA VAL A 154 -4.40 -2.07 -5.59
C VAL A 154 -3.26 -2.09 -4.58
N LEU A 155 -2.17 -1.35 -4.84
CA LEU A 155 -1.04 -1.21 -3.90
C LEU A 155 -1.47 -0.57 -2.58
N THR A 156 -2.25 0.51 -2.64
CA THR A 156 -2.76 1.19 -1.44
C THR A 156 -3.70 0.30 -0.63
N TRP A 157 -4.69 -0.34 -1.27
CA TRP A 157 -5.63 -1.24 -0.59
C TRP A 157 -4.95 -2.50 -0.06
N GLY A 158 -3.94 -3.01 -0.77
CA GLY A 158 -3.12 -4.14 -0.33
C GLY A 158 -2.47 -3.88 1.01
N ASN A 159 -1.89 -2.70 1.21
CA ASN A 159 -1.31 -2.28 2.49
C ASN A 159 -2.38 -2.16 3.58
N VAL A 160 -3.48 -1.44 3.33
CA VAL A 160 -4.55 -1.27 4.34
C VAL A 160 -5.10 -2.61 4.83
N ILE A 161 -5.31 -3.56 3.92
CA ILE A 161 -5.83 -4.89 4.26
C ILE A 161 -4.76 -5.73 4.95
N GLU A 162 -3.49 -5.59 4.56
CA GLU A 162 -2.37 -6.23 5.26
C GLU A 162 -2.28 -5.76 6.71
N ASP A 163 -2.34 -4.46 6.97
CA ASP A 163 -2.27 -3.88 8.31
C ASP A 163 -3.38 -4.44 9.21
N ILE A 164 -4.61 -4.53 8.68
CA ILE A 164 -5.73 -5.19 9.36
C ILE A 164 -5.36 -6.64 9.73
N ARG A 165 -4.78 -7.41 8.81
CA ARG A 165 -4.38 -8.80 9.07
C ARG A 165 -3.29 -8.87 10.14
N ILE A 166 -2.17 -8.19 9.91
CA ILE A 166 -0.96 -8.34 10.72
C ILE A 166 -1.16 -7.80 12.13
N GLU A 167 -1.87 -6.69 12.30
CA GLU A 167 -2.09 -6.09 13.62
C GLU A 167 -3.05 -6.93 14.47
N ARG A 168 -4.05 -7.55 13.84
CA ARG A 168 -4.98 -8.43 14.56
C ARG A 168 -4.30 -9.71 15.05
N HIS A 169 -3.44 -10.31 14.23
CA HIS A 169 -2.66 -11.48 14.66
C HIS A 169 -1.57 -11.07 15.65
N GLY A 170 -0.86 -9.98 15.39
CA GLY A 170 0.14 -9.39 16.27
C GLY A 170 -0.40 -9.12 17.68
N CYS A 171 -1.54 -8.42 17.79
CA CYS A 171 -2.18 -8.13 19.07
C CYS A 171 -2.62 -9.39 19.82
N ARG A 172 -2.96 -10.47 19.11
CA ARG A 172 -3.34 -11.76 19.69
C ARG A 172 -2.14 -12.57 20.17
N GLU A 173 -1.07 -12.60 19.38
CA GLU A 173 0.12 -13.42 19.64
C GLU A 173 1.09 -12.78 20.65
N PHE A 174 1.11 -11.45 20.75
CA PHE A 174 2.05 -10.71 21.60
C PHE A 174 1.32 -9.94 22.71
N PRO A 175 1.08 -10.54 23.89
CA PRO A 175 0.40 -9.89 24.99
C PRO A 175 1.07 -8.57 25.41
N GLY A 176 0.26 -7.53 25.60
CA GLY A 176 0.76 -6.19 25.96
C GLY A 176 1.21 -5.34 24.77
N SER A 177 0.92 -5.76 23.53
CA SER A 177 1.04 -4.92 22.33
C SER A 177 -0.18 -4.02 22.10
N GLN A 178 -1.38 -4.48 22.48
CA GLN A 178 -2.66 -3.80 22.26
C GLN A 178 -2.66 -2.32 22.67
N ASP A 179 -2.18 -1.99 23.87
CA ASP A 179 -2.15 -0.60 24.38
C ASP A 179 -1.22 0.31 23.57
N LYS A 180 -0.13 -0.25 23.03
CA LYS A 180 0.83 0.48 22.20
C LYS A 180 0.30 0.70 20.79
N MET A 181 -0.41 -0.29 20.25
CA MET A 181 -1.08 -0.18 18.96
C MET A 181 -2.26 0.79 19.01
N GLU A 182 -3.02 0.80 20.10
CA GLU A 182 -4.06 1.82 20.35
C GLU A 182 -3.46 3.24 20.39
N ASP A 183 -2.33 3.44 21.07
CA ASP A 183 -1.62 4.74 21.06
C ASP A 183 -0.99 5.07 19.69
N LEU A 184 -0.60 4.07 18.89
CA LEU A 184 -0.13 4.27 17.51
C LEU A 184 -1.28 4.75 16.62
N GLN A 185 -2.41 4.04 16.65
CA GLN A 185 -3.60 4.43 15.90
C GLN A 185 -4.07 5.84 16.29
N ASP A 186 -4.07 6.15 17.59
CA ASP A 186 -4.45 7.48 18.06
C ASP A 186 -3.52 8.59 17.53
N LEU A 187 -2.22 8.29 17.36
CA LEU A 187 -1.25 9.20 16.72
C LEU A 187 -1.55 9.38 15.23
N ILE A 188 -1.82 8.29 14.51
CA ILE A 188 -2.16 8.33 13.08
C ILE A 188 -3.41 9.18 12.85
N LEU A 189 -4.46 8.98 13.67
CA LEU A 189 -5.68 9.78 13.59
C LEU A 189 -5.44 11.28 13.87
N ASP A 190 -4.53 11.62 14.79
CA ASP A 190 -4.12 13.00 15.03
C ASP A 190 -3.43 13.59 13.78
N MET A 191 -2.46 12.87 13.21
CA MET A 191 -1.75 13.29 12.00
C MET A 191 -2.70 13.48 10.80
N GLU A 192 -3.65 12.57 10.60
CA GLU A 192 -4.65 12.69 9.55
C GLU A 192 -5.58 13.90 9.75
N SER A 193 -5.98 14.16 11.00
CA SER A 193 -6.82 15.32 11.32
C SER A 193 -6.09 16.64 11.08
N GLU A 194 -4.83 16.70 11.48
CA GLU A 194 -3.95 17.86 11.22
C GLU A 194 -3.73 18.06 9.71
N GLY A 195 -3.46 16.98 8.98
CA GLY A 195 -3.29 17.00 7.52
C GLY A 195 -4.53 17.49 6.79
N ARG A 196 -5.73 17.03 7.19
CA ARG A 196 -7.00 17.53 6.64
C ARG A 196 -7.20 19.01 6.92
N THR A 197 -7.02 19.44 8.17
CA THR A 197 -7.17 20.85 8.56
C THR A 197 -6.22 21.74 7.76
N ALA A 198 -4.98 21.28 7.54
CA ALA A 198 -4.01 22.00 6.72
C ALA A 198 -4.41 22.07 5.24
N ALA A 199 -4.99 21.01 4.67
CA ALA A 199 -5.49 20.97 3.30
C ALA A 199 -6.68 21.93 3.11
N GLU A 200 -7.63 21.92 4.04
CA GLU A 200 -8.78 22.84 4.08
C GLU A 200 -8.32 24.30 4.12
N HIS A 201 -7.35 24.63 4.98
CA HIS A 201 -6.76 25.98 5.04
C HIS A 201 -6.07 26.41 3.74
N ARG A 202 -5.56 25.45 2.95
CA ARG A 202 -4.93 25.70 1.65
C ARG A 202 -5.93 25.69 0.48
N GLY A 203 -7.21 25.44 0.74
CA GLY A 203 -8.24 25.32 -0.30
C GLY A 203 -8.01 24.14 -1.24
N LEU A 204 -7.27 23.11 -0.80
CA LEU A 204 -7.04 21.92 -1.61
C LEU A 204 -8.29 21.03 -1.57
N PRO A 205 -8.70 20.45 -2.71
CA PRO A 205 -9.83 19.53 -2.73
C PRO A 205 -9.53 18.32 -1.85
N THR A 206 -10.37 18.11 -0.83
CA THR A 206 -10.36 16.86 -0.07
C THR A 206 -11.38 15.93 -0.72
N ASN A 207 -10.93 14.79 -1.25
CA ASN A 207 -11.85 13.73 -1.69
C ASN A 207 -12.42 13.05 -0.44
N ASP A 208 -13.35 13.74 0.22
CA ASP A 208 -13.88 13.37 1.53
C ASP A 208 -14.55 12.00 1.50
N ASP A 209 -15.20 11.63 0.39
CA ASP A 209 -15.87 10.33 0.25
C ASP A 209 -14.86 9.18 0.23
N MET A 210 -13.83 9.24 -0.62
CA MET A 210 -12.83 8.16 -0.67
C MET A 210 -12.00 8.10 0.62
N ALA A 211 -11.68 9.25 1.21
CA ALA A 211 -11.00 9.31 2.50
C ALA A 211 -11.86 8.69 3.62
N VAL A 212 -13.17 8.91 3.62
CA VAL A 212 -14.11 8.26 4.54
C VAL A 212 -14.18 6.75 4.28
N VAL A 213 -14.26 6.31 3.02
CA VAL A 213 -14.33 4.88 2.68
C VAL A 213 -13.08 4.15 3.16
N MET A 214 -11.89 4.65 2.83
CA MET A 214 -10.63 4.04 3.27
C MET A 214 -10.45 4.11 4.78
N GLY A 215 -10.69 5.27 5.39
CA GLY A 215 -10.57 5.46 6.83
C GLY A 215 -11.51 4.55 7.61
N ALA A 216 -12.80 4.48 7.22
CA ALA A 216 -13.77 3.59 7.86
C ALA A 216 -13.41 2.11 7.67
N PHE A 217 -12.94 1.69 6.49
CA PHE A 217 -12.54 0.31 6.24
C PHE A 217 -11.36 -0.10 7.13
N ARG A 218 -10.30 0.71 7.15
CA ARG A 218 -9.13 0.48 8.01
C ARG A 218 -9.54 0.43 9.48
N ASP A 219 -10.22 1.46 9.95
CA ASP A 219 -10.46 1.67 11.37
C ASP A 219 -11.44 0.65 11.98
N LEU A 220 -12.45 0.23 11.21
CA LEU A 220 -13.32 -0.87 11.60
C LEU A 220 -12.60 -2.21 11.53
N GLY A 221 -11.71 -2.39 10.55
CA GLY A 221 -10.91 -3.61 10.37
C GLY A 221 -9.94 -3.84 11.51
N LEU A 222 -9.18 -2.81 11.89
CA LEU A 222 -8.30 -2.82 13.05
C LEU A 222 -9.09 -3.09 14.34
N GLY A 223 -10.23 -2.42 14.52
CA GLY A 223 -11.18 -2.71 15.59
C GLY A 223 -10.77 -2.20 16.98
N TYR A 224 -9.79 -1.30 17.05
CA TYR A 224 -9.40 -0.60 18.28
C TYR A 224 -10.60 0.13 18.93
N GLN A 225 -10.62 0.21 20.26
CA GLN A 225 -11.77 0.73 21.02
C GLN A 225 -11.46 2.01 21.79
N THR A 226 -10.47 2.78 21.34
CA THR A 226 -10.10 4.07 21.94
C THR A 226 -11.21 5.11 21.74
N GLU A 227 -11.26 6.12 22.60
CA GLU A 227 -12.22 7.21 22.45
C GLU A 227 -11.98 8.01 21.17
N LYS A 228 -10.71 8.10 20.72
CA LYS A 228 -10.37 8.79 19.47
C LYS A 228 -10.82 8.00 18.25
N GLN A 229 -10.66 6.67 18.25
CA GLN A 229 -11.20 5.81 17.19
C GLN A 229 -12.72 5.96 17.10
N LYS A 230 -13.44 5.92 18.22
CA LYS A 230 -14.90 6.11 18.24
C LYS A 230 -15.31 7.49 17.69
N ALA A 231 -14.58 8.53 18.04
CA ALA A 231 -14.80 9.88 17.52
C ALA A 231 -14.51 9.96 16.01
N ALA A 232 -13.46 9.30 15.52
CA ALA A 232 -13.14 9.22 14.10
C ALA A 232 -14.25 8.51 13.31
N LEU A 233 -14.72 7.36 13.78
CA LEU A 233 -15.83 6.61 13.17
C LEU A 233 -17.13 7.44 13.11
N ALA A 234 -17.48 8.14 14.20
CA ALA A 234 -18.61 9.06 14.20
C ALA A 234 -18.40 10.23 13.21
N GLY A 235 -17.16 10.72 13.10
CA GLY A 235 -16.76 11.72 12.12
C GLY A 235 -16.90 11.24 10.67
N TYR A 236 -16.55 10.00 10.38
CA TYR A 236 -16.74 9.39 9.06
C TYR A 236 -18.22 9.33 8.67
N GLN A 237 -19.07 8.84 9.55
CA GLN A 237 -20.52 8.78 9.34
C GLN A 237 -21.12 10.16 9.08
N LYS A 238 -20.64 11.20 9.77
CA LYS A 238 -21.12 12.58 9.60
C LYS A 238 -20.64 13.22 8.29
N ARG A 239 -19.38 13.00 7.90
CA ARG A 239 -18.77 13.63 6.72
C ARG A 239 -19.25 13.02 5.42
N SER A 240 -19.35 11.69 5.36
CA SER A 240 -19.92 10.99 4.21
C SER A 240 -20.80 9.82 4.67
N PRO A 241 -22.11 10.05 4.86
CA PRO A 241 -23.05 8.98 5.17
C PRO A 241 -23.12 7.91 4.08
N ALA A 242 -22.86 8.28 2.82
CA ALA A 242 -22.82 7.34 1.70
C ALA A 242 -21.56 6.48 1.73
N GLY A 243 -20.37 7.09 1.89
CA GLY A 243 -19.10 6.37 2.02
C GLY A 243 -19.07 5.46 3.25
N TRP A 244 -19.61 5.93 4.38
CA TRP A 244 -19.78 5.12 5.59
C TRP A 244 -20.65 3.88 5.35
N ARG A 245 -21.82 4.05 4.72
CA ARG A 245 -22.72 2.92 4.41
C ARG A 245 -22.11 1.95 3.41
N LEU A 246 -21.30 2.43 2.47
CA LEU A 246 -20.59 1.58 1.52
C LEU A 246 -19.74 0.52 2.24
N VAL A 247 -19.10 0.90 3.35
CA VAL A 247 -18.25 0.04 4.17
C VAL A 247 -19.04 -0.78 5.19
N THR A 248 -20.05 -0.20 5.83
CA THR A 248 -20.75 -0.83 6.98
C THR A 248 -21.91 -1.73 6.59
N GLU A 249 -22.59 -1.41 5.48
CA GLU A 249 -23.82 -2.08 5.03
C GLU A 249 -23.75 -2.48 3.55
N GLY A 250 -22.86 -1.86 2.79
CA GLY A 250 -22.77 -1.95 1.35
C GLY A 250 -21.80 -3.02 0.83
N PRO A 251 -21.44 -2.94 -0.46
CA PRO A 251 -20.60 -3.91 -1.14
C PRO A 251 -19.21 -4.15 -0.54
N LEU A 252 -18.66 -3.20 0.24
CA LEU A 252 -17.37 -3.38 0.88
C LEU A 252 -17.46 -4.12 2.22
N LYS A 253 -18.64 -4.26 2.82
CA LYS A 253 -18.81 -4.93 4.12
C LYS A 253 -18.35 -6.40 4.11
N PRO A 254 -18.72 -7.24 3.11
CA PRO A 254 -18.23 -8.62 3.05
C PRO A 254 -16.71 -8.71 2.85
N LEU A 255 -16.12 -7.72 2.17
CA LEU A 255 -14.67 -7.65 1.97
C LEU A 255 -13.96 -7.26 3.27
N LEU A 256 -14.50 -6.30 4.01
CA LEU A 256 -14.02 -5.96 5.35
C LEU A 256 -14.07 -7.16 6.30
N ASP A 257 -15.16 -7.92 6.29
CA ASP A 257 -15.29 -9.13 7.12
C ASP A 257 -14.24 -10.18 6.79
N ARG A 258 -13.90 -10.33 5.50
CA ARG A 258 -12.81 -11.20 5.06
C ARG A 258 -11.43 -10.67 5.46
N ALA A 259 -11.20 -9.36 5.42
CA ALA A 259 -9.97 -8.75 5.93
C ALA A 259 -9.78 -9.03 7.43
N ILE A 260 -10.84 -8.87 8.22
CA ILE A 260 -10.86 -9.11 9.67
C ILE A 260 -10.59 -10.56 10.05
N THR A 261 -11.06 -11.50 9.22
CA THR A 261 -10.98 -12.95 9.47
C THR A 261 -9.87 -13.65 8.71
N MET A 262 -9.02 -12.90 8.01
CA MET A 262 -7.93 -13.43 7.20
C MET A 262 -6.99 -14.31 8.03
N GLY A 263 -6.60 -15.45 7.45
CA GLY A 263 -5.75 -16.43 8.10
C GLY A 263 -4.36 -15.86 8.43
N ARG A 264 -3.73 -16.41 9.46
CA ARG A 264 -2.37 -16.03 9.88
C ARG A 264 -1.35 -16.26 8.76
N ASP A 265 -1.43 -17.43 8.13
CA ASP A 265 -0.50 -17.88 7.10
C ASP A 265 -0.96 -17.50 5.68
N ASP A 266 -2.03 -16.71 5.56
CA ASP A 266 -2.54 -16.21 4.28
C ASP A 266 -1.78 -14.94 3.88
N ASP A 267 -0.52 -15.11 3.49
CA ASP A 267 0.44 -14.04 3.19
C ASP A 267 0.17 -13.31 1.87
N LEU A 268 -0.76 -13.80 1.05
CA LEU A 268 -1.17 -13.20 -0.23
C LEU A 268 -2.65 -12.75 -0.28
N GLY A 269 -3.50 -13.22 0.64
CA GLY A 269 -4.93 -12.95 0.65
C GLY A 269 -5.32 -11.48 0.59
N HIS A 270 -4.52 -10.61 1.21
CA HIS A 270 -4.73 -9.17 1.21
C HIS A 270 -4.64 -8.54 -0.19
N TRP A 271 -3.75 -9.05 -1.04
CA TRP A 271 -3.62 -8.57 -2.42
C TRP A 271 -4.83 -8.96 -3.28
N TRP A 272 -5.29 -10.20 -3.14
CA TRP A 272 -6.47 -10.69 -3.82
C TRP A 272 -7.73 -9.92 -3.41
N LEU A 273 -7.84 -9.64 -2.11
CA LEU A 273 -8.93 -8.85 -1.57
C LEU A 273 -8.85 -7.38 -2.01
N ALA A 274 -7.65 -6.82 -2.13
CA ALA A 274 -7.44 -5.47 -2.65
C ALA A 274 -7.91 -5.33 -4.11
N MET A 275 -7.63 -6.31 -4.96
CA MET A 275 -8.17 -6.34 -6.34
C MET A 275 -9.70 -6.33 -6.32
N GLU A 276 -10.33 -7.15 -5.46
CA GLU A 276 -11.79 -7.20 -5.35
C GLU A 276 -12.38 -5.86 -4.86
N VAL A 277 -11.77 -5.21 -3.87
CA VAL A 277 -12.17 -3.87 -3.40
C VAL A 277 -12.09 -2.86 -4.53
N VAL A 278 -10.98 -2.82 -5.25
CA VAL A 278 -10.75 -1.90 -6.36
C VAL A 278 -11.76 -2.13 -7.50
N ALA A 279 -12.04 -3.38 -7.84
CA ALA A 279 -13.04 -3.71 -8.86
C ALA A 279 -14.45 -3.25 -8.48
N VAL A 280 -14.84 -3.40 -7.21
CA VAL A 280 -16.11 -2.90 -6.68
C VAL A 280 -16.18 -1.37 -6.80
N LEU A 281 -15.14 -0.67 -6.36
CA LEU A 281 -15.08 0.80 -6.38
C LEU A 281 -15.09 1.36 -7.82
N ALA A 282 -14.31 0.77 -8.72
CA ALA A 282 -14.27 1.17 -10.13
C ALA A 282 -15.64 0.99 -10.81
N SER A 283 -16.32 -0.13 -10.51
CA SER A 283 -17.65 -0.44 -11.05
C SER A 283 -18.70 0.57 -10.58
N LEU A 284 -18.69 0.97 -9.31
CA LEU A 284 -19.57 2.01 -8.77
C LEU A 284 -19.30 3.39 -9.39
N GLY A 285 -18.02 3.71 -9.65
CA GLY A 285 -17.63 4.92 -10.37
C GLY A 285 -18.21 4.97 -11.79
N LYS A 286 -18.13 3.86 -12.55
CA LYS A 286 -18.72 3.76 -13.89
C LYS A 286 -20.24 3.92 -13.89
N GLN A 287 -20.95 3.30 -12.93
CA GLN A 287 -22.42 3.40 -12.83
C GLN A 287 -22.89 4.84 -12.57
N THR A 288 -22.14 5.60 -11.77
CA THR A 288 -22.47 7.00 -11.45
C THR A 288 -22.33 7.92 -12.67
N GLN A 289 -21.38 7.64 -13.57
CA GLN A 289 -21.17 8.41 -14.81
C GLN A 289 -22.20 8.12 -15.90
N GLN A 290 -22.91 6.99 -15.83
CA GLN A 290 -23.91 6.57 -16.83
C GLN A 290 -25.33 7.09 -16.54
N GLN A 291 -25.57 7.73 -15.39
CA GLN A 291 -26.84 8.43 -15.15
C GLN A 291 -26.88 9.74 -15.94
N PRO A 292 -27.89 9.98 -16.80
CA PRO A 292 -27.95 11.21 -17.57
C PRO A 292 -28.04 12.41 -16.63
N PRO A 293 -27.29 13.50 -16.89
CA PRO A 293 -27.31 14.68 -16.05
C PRO A 293 -28.73 15.26 -16.04
N SER A 294 -29.37 15.30 -14.87
CA SER A 294 -30.47 16.23 -14.64
C SER A 294 -29.93 17.64 -14.89
N GLY A 295 -30.43 18.26 -15.95
CA GLY A 295 -29.80 19.40 -16.59
C GLY A 295 -29.60 20.60 -15.68
N ASP A 296 -28.37 21.10 -15.69
CA ASP A 296 -28.05 22.50 -15.91
C ASP A 296 -26.66 22.55 -16.58
N PRO A 297 -26.42 23.45 -17.56
CA PRO A 297 -25.19 23.45 -18.33
C PRO A 297 -24.01 23.96 -17.47
N PRO A 298 -22.85 23.29 -17.46
CA PRO A 298 -21.68 23.76 -16.74
C PRO A 298 -21.02 24.94 -17.47
N PRO A 299 -20.48 25.94 -16.75
CA PRO A 299 -19.63 26.96 -17.34
C PRO A 299 -18.29 26.34 -17.77
N GLN A 300 -17.85 26.68 -18.98
CA GLN A 300 -16.55 26.33 -19.54
C GLN A 300 -15.40 26.88 -18.67
N GLY A 301 -14.46 26.01 -18.32
CA GLY A 301 -13.21 26.36 -17.63
C GLY A 301 -12.13 25.32 -17.85
N ASP A 302 -11.04 25.79 -18.44
CA ASP A 302 -9.73 25.25 -18.83
C ASP A 302 -9.22 23.86 -18.43
N GLU A 303 -8.39 23.37 -19.33
CA GLU A 303 -7.68 22.10 -19.41
C GLU A 303 -6.67 21.85 -18.27
N GLY A 304 -6.78 20.67 -17.65
CA GLY A 304 -5.69 19.72 -17.42
C GLY A 304 -4.47 20.15 -16.58
N GLN A 305 -4.55 19.96 -15.25
CA GLN A 305 -3.37 19.68 -14.41
C GLN A 305 -3.57 18.38 -13.60
N PRO A 306 -2.52 17.58 -13.37
CA PRO A 306 -2.62 16.33 -12.62
C PRO A 306 -3.03 16.61 -11.17
N GLN A 307 -4.08 15.92 -10.72
CA GLN A 307 -4.60 16.05 -9.36
C GLN A 307 -3.62 15.45 -8.33
N PRO A 308 -3.35 16.14 -7.21
CA PRO A 308 -2.66 15.57 -6.07
C PRO A 308 -3.52 14.50 -5.37
N GLN A 309 -2.92 13.35 -5.08
CA GLN A 309 -3.55 12.26 -4.32
C GLN A 309 -3.83 12.68 -2.86
N PRO A 310 -4.92 12.18 -2.24
CA PRO A 310 -5.16 12.36 -0.82
C PRO A 310 -4.08 11.66 0.02
N PRO A 311 -3.66 12.22 1.17
CA PRO A 311 -2.71 11.57 2.06
C PRO A 311 -3.38 10.30 2.64
N GLY A 312 -2.82 9.15 2.29
CA GLY A 312 -3.16 7.88 2.94
C GLY A 312 -2.64 7.83 4.39
N PRO A 313 -2.88 6.73 5.11
CA PRO A 313 -2.06 6.38 6.28
C PRO A 313 -0.57 6.54 5.93
N PRO A 314 0.32 6.80 6.93
CA PRO A 314 1.75 6.99 6.68
C PRO A 314 2.22 5.92 5.72
N SER A 315 2.50 6.33 4.50
CA SER A 315 2.94 5.44 3.47
C SER A 315 4.40 5.14 3.75
N ASP A 316 4.78 3.86 3.59
CA ASP A 316 6.16 3.46 3.34
C ASP A 316 6.69 4.02 2.01
N ASP A 317 6.28 5.23 1.61
CA ASP A 317 6.77 5.90 0.40
C ASP A 317 8.22 6.35 0.55
N ASP A 318 8.84 6.19 1.73
CA ASP A 318 10.31 6.25 1.88
C ASP A 318 11.01 4.91 1.52
N CYS A 319 10.26 3.86 1.16
CA CYS A 319 10.75 2.72 0.38
C CYS A 319 10.63 2.95 -1.13
N ASP A 320 10.46 4.20 -1.56
CA ASP A 320 11.02 4.63 -2.83
C ASP A 320 12.54 4.43 -2.73
N GLY A 321 13.01 3.26 -3.17
CA GLY A 321 14.31 3.18 -3.79
C GLY A 321 14.33 4.34 -4.77
N GLU A 322 15.13 5.36 -4.43
CA GLU A 322 15.04 6.69 -4.99
C GLU A 322 14.57 6.60 -6.43
N GLY A 323 13.36 7.11 -6.70
CA GLY A 323 13.01 7.67 -8.00
C GLY A 323 13.91 8.88 -8.26
N GLY A 324 15.22 8.70 -8.07
CA GLY A 324 16.24 9.52 -8.67
C GLY A 324 15.86 9.61 -10.12
N LYS A 325 16.01 10.81 -10.66
CA LYS A 325 16.09 11.02 -12.10
C LYS A 325 17.18 10.08 -12.59
N GLY A 326 16.78 8.84 -12.89
CA GLY A 326 17.66 7.75 -13.19
C GLY A 326 18.46 8.22 -14.37
N LYS A 327 19.76 7.94 -14.36
CA LYS A 327 20.51 8.02 -15.62
C LYS A 327 19.65 7.30 -16.67
N PRO A 328 19.38 7.94 -17.83
CA PRO A 328 18.59 7.29 -18.85
C PRO A 328 19.17 5.90 -19.07
N PRO A 329 18.31 4.87 -19.13
CA PRO A 329 18.77 3.49 -19.17
C PRO A 329 19.81 3.36 -20.28
N PRO A 330 20.87 2.56 -20.07
CA PRO A 330 21.95 2.41 -21.05
C PRO A 330 21.46 1.85 -22.39
N PHE A 331 20.21 1.39 -22.46
CA PHE A 331 19.54 0.84 -23.62
C PHE A 331 18.19 1.52 -23.87
N PRO A 332 17.73 1.59 -25.13
CA PRO A 332 16.37 2.01 -25.43
C PRO A 332 15.38 1.01 -24.85
N LEU A 333 14.32 1.52 -24.21
CA LEU A 333 13.19 0.72 -23.76
C LEU A 333 12.18 0.58 -24.90
N PHE A 334 11.55 -0.58 -24.98
CA PHE A 334 10.56 -0.94 -25.99
C PHE A 334 9.19 -1.15 -25.35
N LYS A 335 8.15 -0.98 -26.15
CA LYS A 335 6.76 -1.33 -25.88
C LYS A 335 6.26 -2.35 -26.90
N VAL A 336 5.18 -3.04 -26.57
CA VAL A 336 4.48 -3.90 -27.53
C VAL A 336 4.07 -3.07 -28.75
N GLY A 337 4.31 -3.60 -29.95
CA GLY A 337 4.10 -2.93 -31.23
C GLY A 337 5.30 -2.12 -31.74
N ASP A 338 6.32 -1.88 -30.93
CA ASP A 338 7.53 -1.20 -31.40
C ASP A 338 8.27 -2.07 -32.41
N ARG A 339 8.78 -1.43 -33.47
CA ARG A 339 9.58 -2.09 -34.51
C ARG A 339 11.05 -1.74 -34.37
N ALA A 340 11.92 -2.75 -34.49
CA ALA A 340 13.36 -2.58 -34.42
C ALA A 340 14.08 -3.48 -35.42
N LYS A 341 15.27 -3.04 -35.87
CA LYS A 341 16.15 -3.90 -36.66
C LYS A 341 17.05 -4.70 -35.71
N ALA A 342 16.92 -6.02 -35.73
CA ALA A 342 17.73 -6.89 -34.88
C ALA A 342 19.22 -6.78 -35.27
N LYS A 343 20.08 -6.39 -34.32
CA LYS A 343 21.51 -6.17 -34.57
C LYS A 343 22.35 -7.45 -34.49
N ARG A 344 21.88 -8.47 -33.78
CA ARG A 344 22.62 -9.70 -33.44
C ARG A 344 21.67 -10.90 -33.33
N GLY A 345 22.21 -12.12 -33.31
CA GLY A 345 21.46 -13.37 -33.13
C GLY A 345 20.85 -13.93 -34.43
N ALA A 346 19.96 -14.92 -34.29
CA ALA A 346 19.36 -15.64 -35.42
C ALA A 346 18.53 -14.76 -36.37
N TYR A 347 18.13 -13.58 -35.92
CA TYR A 347 17.33 -12.62 -36.68
C TYR A 347 18.14 -11.39 -37.13
N ALA A 348 19.46 -11.41 -37.02
CA ALA A 348 20.31 -10.27 -37.35
C ALA A 348 20.02 -9.74 -38.76
N GLY A 349 19.78 -8.42 -38.85
CA GLY A 349 19.45 -7.73 -40.09
C GLY A 349 17.96 -7.69 -40.45
N LYS A 350 17.10 -8.47 -39.79
CA LYS A 350 15.64 -8.45 -40.01
C LYS A 350 14.95 -7.36 -39.17
N ILE A 351 13.81 -6.89 -39.66
CA ILE A 351 12.89 -6.06 -38.87
C ILE A 351 12.06 -7.00 -38.00
N VAL A 352 11.96 -6.65 -36.72
CA VAL A 352 11.15 -7.38 -35.75
C VAL A 352 10.18 -6.41 -35.08
N GLU A 353 8.99 -6.90 -34.76
CA GLU A 353 7.98 -6.19 -33.97
C GLU A 353 7.90 -6.83 -32.60
N VAL A 354 7.92 -6.00 -31.56
CA VAL A 354 7.90 -6.44 -30.17
C VAL A 354 6.49 -6.94 -29.83
N THR A 355 6.40 -8.21 -29.43
CA THR A 355 5.15 -8.88 -29.06
C THR A 355 5.01 -9.05 -27.54
N PHE A 356 6.07 -8.81 -26.79
CA PHE A 356 6.09 -8.73 -25.33
C PHE A 356 7.23 -7.81 -24.90
N ALA A 357 6.95 -6.91 -23.96
CA ALA A 357 7.94 -6.01 -23.37
C ALA A 357 7.80 -5.97 -21.85
N GLY A 358 8.60 -6.78 -21.15
CA GLY A 358 8.64 -6.74 -19.68
C GLY A 358 9.18 -5.40 -19.15
N PRO A 359 8.77 -4.99 -17.94
CA PRO A 359 9.38 -3.84 -17.28
C PRO A 359 10.89 -4.03 -17.11
N PRO A 360 11.68 -2.94 -17.08
CA PRO A 360 13.11 -3.03 -16.91
C PRO A 360 13.49 -3.54 -15.51
N ASP A 361 14.56 -4.35 -15.46
CA ASP A 361 15.24 -4.74 -14.23
C ASP A 361 16.05 -3.59 -13.61
N GLU A 362 16.73 -3.86 -12.49
CA GLU A 362 17.59 -2.88 -11.79
C GLU A 362 18.74 -2.33 -12.67
N ASP A 363 19.19 -3.11 -13.68
CA ASP A 363 20.22 -2.72 -14.64
C ASP A 363 19.64 -1.97 -15.86
N GLY A 364 18.32 -1.79 -15.92
CA GLY A 364 17.62 -1.18 -17.06
C GLY A 364 17.44 -2.11 -18.26
N ARG A 365 17.58 -3.43 -18.10
CA ARG A 365 17.35 -4.43 -19.17
C ARG A 365 15.91 -4.89 -19.17
N GLN A 366 15.33 -5.06 -20.36
CA GLN A 366 13.98 -5.60 -20.54
C GLN A 366 14.01 -7.02 -21.08
N SER A 367 13.07 -7.84 -20.60
CA SER A 367 12.74 -9.10 -21.26
C SER A 367 11.83 -8.82 -22.45
N LEU A 368 12.27 -9.18 -23.66
CA LEU A 368 11.52 -8.94 -24.89
C LEU A 368 11.18 -10.25 -25.60
N LYS A 369 9.96 -10.34 -26.14
CA LYS A 369 9.66 -11.26 -27.25
C LYS A 369 9.31 -10.45 -28.47
N PHE A 370 9.66 -10.98 -29.63
CA PHE A 370 9.44 -10.29 -30.88
C PHE A 370 9.20 -11.28 -32.02
N ALA A 371 8.40 -10.86 -32.99
CA ALA A 371 8.15 -11.58 -34.22
C ALA A 371 8.87 -10.90 -35.37
N VAL A 372 9.38 -11.69 -36.32
CA VAL A 372 9.92 -11.13 -37.58
C VAL A 372 8.77 -10.55 -38.37
N VAL A 373 8.91 -9.30 -38.79
CA VAL A 373 8.00 -8.69 -39.77
C VAL A 373 8.67 -8.90 -41.12
N GLU A 374 8.04 -9.70 -41.98
CA GLU A 374 8.43 -9.75 -43.39
C GLU A 374 8.02 -8.41 -44.04
N ASP A 375 8.98 -7.78 -44.73
CA ASP A 375 8.69 -6.68 -45.64
C ASP A 375 8.06 -7.21 -46.94
#